data_AF-A0A925P4T7-F1
#
_entry.id   AF-A0A925P4T7-F1
#
_cell.length_a   1.000
_cell.length_b   1.000
_cell.length_c   1.000
_cell.angle_alpha   90.00
_cell.angle_beta   90.00
_cell.angle_gamma   90.00
#
_symmetry.space_group_name_H-M   'P 1'
#
loop_
_entity.id
_entity.type
_entity.pdbx_description
1 polymer ?
#
loop_
_entity_poly.entity_id
_entity_poly.type
_entity_poly.pdbx_seq_one_letter_code
_entity_poly.pdbx_strand_id
1 'polypeptide(L)'
;MSDASAAADNTSAKRGGHQIVAMAVTLAFGVFELFALIVALPKFEDIFHGTLEGRPLPPITTILLDFRYAFVALAIFWMLIAVRTFQHRASSCLSYVLLTAASAQSVYTVIALFLPFIVTIRAIS
;
A
#
# COMPACT_ATOMS: atom_id res chain seq x y z
N MET A 1 39.18 -7.35 -22.40
CA MET A 1 39.01 -6.39 -21.27
C MET A 1 37.92 -5.34 -21.52
N SER A 2 37.47 -5.10 -22.77
CA SER A 2 36.39 -4.14 -23.08
C SER A 2 34.99 -4.60 -22.63
N ASP A 3 34.68 -5.90 -22.70
CA ASP A 3 33.31 -6.40 -22.46
C ASP A 3 32.90 -6.43 -20.98
N ALA A 4 33.87 -6.60 -20.07
CA ALA A 4 33.61 -6.59 -18.62
C ALA A 4 33.23 -5.20 -18.10
N SER A 5 33.78 -4.13 -18.71
CA SER A 5 33.44 -2.75 -18.38
C SER A 5 32.03 -2.39 -18.84
N ALA A 6 31.66 -2.78 -20.07
CA ALA A 6 30.32 -2.55 -20.60
C ALA A 6 29.24 -3.36 -19.85
N ALA A 7 29.57 -4.57 -19.40
CA ALA A 7 28.68 -5.37 -18.57
C ALA A 7 28.47 -4.74 -17.18
N ALA A 8 29.52 -4.23 -16.54
CA ALA A 8 29.42 -3.57 -15.24
C ALA A 8 28.60 -2.26 -15.30
N ASP A 9 28.79 -1.46 -16.36
CA ASP A 9 28.03 -0.22 -16.58
C ASP A 9 26.53 -0.49 -16.80
N ASN A 10 26.20 -1.48 -17.63
CA ASN A 10 24.82 -1.90 -17.86
C ASN A 10 24.15 -2.42 -16.58
N THR A 11 24.90 -3.09 -15.70
CA THR A 11 24.38 -3.63 -14.44
C THR A 11 24.11 -2.52 -13.42
N SER A 12 24.96 -1.50 -13.37
CA SER A 12 24.80 -0.32 -12.52
C SER A 12 23.60 0.54 -12.95
N ALA A 13 23.47 0.81 -14.26
CA ALA A 13 22.34 1.55 -14.82
C ALA A 13 21.00 0.80 -14.62
N LYS A 14 20.99 -0.52 -14.80
CA LYS A 14 19.81 -1.36 -14.57
C LYS A 14 19.41 -1.42 -13.09
N ARG A 15 20.40 -1.45 -12.17
CA ARG A 15 20.15 -1.35 -10.71
C ARG A 15 19.52 -0.02 -10.31
N GLY A 16 19.98 1.10 -10.89
CA GLY A 16 19.39 2.42 -10.65
C GLY A 16 17.95 2.50 -11.15
N GLY A 17 17.67 1.97 -12.34
CA GLY A 17 16.31 1.92 -12.89
C GLY A 17 15.32 1.16 -12.00
N HIS A 18 15.70 0.00 -11.47
CA HIS A 18 14.82 -0.80 -10.61
C HIS A 18 14.48 -0.09 -9.29
N GLN A 19 15.43 0.65 -8.71
CA GLN A 19 15.17 1.45 -7.50
C GLN A 19 14.18 2.58 -7.75
N ILE A 20 14.32 3.28 -8.88
CA ILE A 20 13.40 4.37 -9.27
C ILE A 20 11.97 3.82 -9.40
N VAL A 21 11.81 2.68 -10.07
CA VAL A 21 10.51 2.02 -10.22
C VAL A 21 9.94 1.61 -8.85
N ALA A 22 10.73 0.98 -7.98
CA ALA A 22 10.27 0.58 -6.65
C ALA A 22 9.80 1.77 -5.81
N MET A 23 10.51 2.90 -5.87
CA MET A 23 10.13 4.15 -5.20
C MET A 23 8.85 4.75 -5.77
N ALA A 24 8.73 4.82 -7.09
CA ALA A 24 7.53 5.34 -7.75
C ALA A 24 6.29 4.51 -7.41
N VAL A 25 6.42 3.17 -7.39
CA VAL A 25 5.33 2.26 -7.01
C VAL A 25 4.98 2.41 -5.52
N THR A 26 5.98 2.56 -4.65
CA THR A 26 5.75 2.81 -3.21
C THR A 26 4.96 4.10 -3.00
N LEU A 27 5.31 5.17 -3.72
CA LEU A 27 4.57 6.44 -3.66
C LEU A 27 3.14 6.29 -4.20
N ALA A 28 2.96 5.56 -5.29
CA ALA A 28 1.63 5.29 -5.83
C ALA A 28 0.74 4.53 -4.83
N PHE A 29 1.29 3.51 -4.15
CA PHE A 29 0.58 2.81 -3.08
C PHE A 29 0.24 3.73 -1.90
N GLY A 30 1.17 4.59 -1.49
CA GLY A 30 0.90 5.57 -0.44
C GLY A 30 -0.24 6.54 -0.79
N VAL A 31 -0.26 7.06 -2.03
CA VAL A 31 -1.35 7.93 -2.51
C VAL A 31 -2.67 7.16 -2.60
N PHE A 32 -2.64 5.93 -3.09
CA PHE A 32 -3.82 5.05 -3.12
C PHE A 32 -4.38 4.83 -1.72
N GLU A 33 -3.52 4.51 -0.74
CA GLU A 33 -3.88 4.33 0.66
C GLU A 33 -4.53 5.58 1.25
N LEU A 34 -3.93 6.75 1.03
CA LEU A 34 -4.50 8.01 1.48
C LEU A 34 -5.88 8.26 0.88
N PHE A 35 -6.04 8.00 -0.43
CA PHE A 35 -7.34 8.13 -1.08
C PHE A 35 -8.36 7.12 -0.54
N ALA A 36 -7.97 5.85 -0.40
CA ALA A 36 -8.81 4.78 0.08
C ALA A 36 -9.30 5.06 1.52
N LEU A 37 -8.39 5.43 2.42
CA LEU A 37 -8.71 5.66 3.83
C LEU A 37 -9.39 7.01 4.07
N ILE A 38 -9.02 8.08 3.36
CA ILE A 38 -9.59 9.41 3.60
C ILE A 38 -10.92 9.59 2.88
N VAL A 39 -11.01 9.14 1.63
CA VAL A 39 -12.14 9.44 0.75
C VAL A 39 -13.08 8.24 0.58
N ALA A 40 -12.55 7.05 0.34
CA ALA A 40 -13.37 5.88 0.04
C ALA A 40 -13.98 5.25 1.30
N LEU A 41 -13.19 5.07 2.36
CA LEU A 41 -13.60 4.37 3.58
C LEU A 41 -14.85 4.97 4.24
N PRO A 42 -15.01 6.32 4.38
CA PRO A 42 -16.25 6.89 4.91
C PRO A 42 -17.49 6.53 4.08
N LYS A 43 -17.35 6.52 2.74
CA LYS A 43 -18.46 6.13 1.85
C LYS A 43 -18.80 4.65 1.99
N PHE A 44 -17.79 3.81 2.21
CA PHE A 44 -18.00 2.39 2.48
C PHE A 44 -18.66 2.17 3.84
N GLU A 45 -18.29 2.93 4.87
CA GLU A 45 -18.93 2.91 6.19
C GLU A 45 -20.43 3.23 6.08
N ASP A 46 -20.80 4.26 5.31
CA ASP A 46 -22.21 4.58 5.03
C ASP A 46 -22.94 3.42 4.33
N ILE A 47 -22.30 2.79 3.33
CA ILE A 47 -22.86 1.63 2.61
C ILE A 47 -23.01 0.43 3.55
N PHE A 48 -22.03 0.18 4.42
CA PHE A 48 -22.08 -0.90 5.39
C PHE A 48 -23.18 -0.68 6.41
N HIS A 49 -23.33 0.52 6.95
CA HIS A 49 -24.44 0.84 7.83
C HIS A 49 -25.79 0.60 7.18
N GLY A 50 -25.96 0.97 5.90
CA GLY A 50 -27.22 0.77 5.18
C GLY A 50 -27.47 -0.68 4.71
N THR A 51 -26.42 -1.47 4.43
CA THR A 51 -26.55 -2.83 3.84
C THR A 51 -26.46 -3.94 4.89
N LEU A 52 -25.77 -3.70 6.00
CA LEU A 52 -25.50 -4.68 7.05
C LEU A 52 -26.28 -4.41 8.34
N GLU A 53 -27.38 -3.63 8.32
CA GLU A 53 -28.18 -3.31 9.52
C GLU A 53 -28.38 -4.55 10.42
N GLY A 54 -27.68 -4.59 11.55
CA GLY A 54 -27.74 -5.65 12.56
C GLY A 54 -26.73 -6.80 12.44
N ARG A 55 -25.88 -6.86 11.41
CA ARG A 55 -24.83 -7.89 11.27
C ARG A 55 -23.46 -7.38 11.73
N PRO A 56 -22.71 -8.18 12.52
CA PRO A 56 -21.37 -7.78 12.96
C PRO A 56 -20.42 -7.67 11.77
N LEU A 57 -19.69 -6.57 11.70
CA LEU A 57 -18.63 -6.38 10.71
C LEU A 57 -17.50 -7.41 10.93
N PRO A 58 -16.82 -7.87 9.87
CA PRO A 58 -15.65 -8.69 10.01
C PRO A 58 -14.57 -7.99 10.86
N PRO A 59 -13.86 -8.70 11.75
CA PRO A 59 -12.88 -8.08 12.65
C PRO A 59 -11.81 -7.24 11.93
N ILE A 60 -11.40 -7.67 10.74
CA ILE A 60 -10.42 -6.99 9.90
C ILE A 60 -10.93 -5.60 9.47
N THR A 61 -12.22 -5.49 9.12
CA THR A 61 -12.84 -4.23 8.73
C THR A 61 -13.00 -3.30 9.93
N THR A 62 -13.38 -3.84 11.10
CA THR A 62 -13.48 -3.07 12.35
C THR A 62 -12.13 -2.47 12.75
N ILE A 63 -11.06 -3.27 12.69
CA ILE A 63 -9.68 -2.78 12.95
C ILE A 63 -9.31 -1.65 11.99
N LEU A 64 -9.65 -1.78 10.71
CA LEU A 64 -9.37 -0.72 9.74
C LEU A 64 -10.11 0.59 10.05
N LEU A 65 -11.38 0.50 10.48
CA LEU A 65 -12.19 1.66 10.85
C LEU A 65 -11.66 2.33 12.12
N ASP A 66 -11.43 1.55 13.18
CA ASP A 66 -10.95 2.05 14.48
C ASP A 66 -9.57 2.69 14.39
N PHE A 67 -8.66 2.07 13.62
CA PHE A 67 -7.27 2.51 13.49
C PHE A 67 -7.01 3.27 12.19
N ARG A 68 -8.04 3.75 11.50
CA ARG A 68 -7.96 4.47 10.21
C ARG A 68 -6.82 5.49 10.16
N TYR A 69 -6.74 6.37 11.16
CA TYR A 69 -5.73 7.42 11.20
C TYR A 69 -4.31 6.90 11.43
N ALA A 70 -4.17 5.76 12.11
CA ALA A 70 -2.88 5.09 12.26
C ALA A 70 -2.40 4.53 10.90
N PHE A 71 -3.30 3.94 10.11
CA PHE A 71 -2.98 3.49 8.74
C PHE A 71 -2.65 4.67 7.81
N VAL A 72 -3.37 5.79 7.92
CA VAL A 72 -3.05 7.04 7.20
C VAL A 72 -1.65 7.54 7.57
N ALA A 73 -1.35 7.65 8.87
CA ALA A 73 -0.04 8.07 9.34
C ALA A 73 1.07 7.13 8.86
N LEU A 74 0.81 5.83 8.83
CA LEU A 74 1.72 4.81 8.34
C LEU A 74 1.98 4.95 6.82
N ALA A 75 0.96 5.23 6.03
CA ALA A 75 1.10 5.51 4.59
C ALA A 75 1.97 6.75 4.34
N ILE A 76 1.73 7.84 5.08
CA ILE A 76 2.56 9.06 5.00
C ILE A 76 4.00 8.75 5.39
N PHE A 77 4.21 7.98 6.47
CA PHE A 77 5.53 7.58 6.92
C PHE A 77 6.31 6.82 5.83
N TRP A 78 5.69 5.84 5.16
CA TRP A 78 6.34 5.13 4.06
C TRP A 78 6.69 6.04 2.89
N MET A 79 5.80 6.97 2.52
CA MET A 79 6.06 7.94 1.46
C MET A 79 7.24 8.86 1.81
N LEU A 80 7.31 9.36 3.04
CA LEU A 80 8.41 10.22 3.49
C LEU A 80 9.75 9.48 3.46
N ILE A 81 9.78 8.22 3.91
CA ILE A 81 11.00 7.41 3.86
C ILE A 81 11.36 7.10 2.40
N ALA A 82 10.40 6.81 1.53
CA ALA A 82 10.65 6.59 0.10
C ALA A 82 11.33 7.81 -0.55
N VAL A 83 10.79 9.02 -0.30
CA VAL A 83 11.39 10.27 -0.80
C VAL A 83 12.80 10.47 -0.25
N ARG A 84 13.03 10.26 1.05
CA ARG A 84 14.36 10.39 1.66
C ARG A 84 15.35 9.35 1.13
N THR A 85 14.90 8.12 0.92
CA THR A 85 15.71 7.02 0.36
C THR A 85 16.17 7.36 -1.06
N PHE A 86 15.28 7.95 -1.86
CA PHE A 86 15.57 8.41 -3.20
C PHE A 86 16.60 9.56 -3.20
N GLN A 87 16.39 10.58 -2.35
CA GLN A 87 17.28 11.74 -2.26
C GLN A 87 18.71 11.38 -1.84
N HIS A 88 18.85 10.43 -0.90
CA HIS A 88 20.16 10.04 -0.37
C HIS A 88 20.80 8.85 -1.09
N ARG A 89 20.23 8.38 -2.21
CA ARG A 89 20.68 7.17 -2.94
C ARG A 89 20.94 5.99 -2.00
N ALA A 90 20.04 5.77 -1.06
CA ALA A 90 20.17 4.74 -0.05
C ALA A 90 20.07 3.32 -0.65
N SER A 91 20.45 2.32 0.14
CA SER A 91 20.56 0.92 -0.28
C SER A 91 19.31 0.38 -0.98
N SER A 92 19.51 -0.41 -2.06
CA SER A 92 18.41 -1.08 -2.78
C SER A 92 17.54 -1.94 -1.88
N CYS A 93 18.12 -2.54 -0.84
CA CYS A 93 17.39 -3.38 0.11
C CYS A 93 16.26 -2.61 0.79
N LEU A 94 16.55 -1.38 1.25
CA LEU A 94 15.57 -0.53 1.93
C LEU A 94 14.41 -0.15 1.00
N SER A 95 14.69 0.03 -0.30
CA SER A 95 13.66 0.31 -1.30
C SER A 95 12.66 -0.84 -1.48
N TYR A 96 13.16 -2.09 -1.49
CA TYR A 96 12.30 -3.27 -1.58
C TYR A 96 11.53 -3.54 -0.29
N VAL A 97 12.11 -3.25 0.87
CA VAL A 97 11.41 -3.35 2.17
C VAL A 97 10.24 -2.38 2.21
N LEU A 98 10.46 -1.12 1.81
CA LEU A 98 9.40 -0.11 1.72
C LEU A 98 8.29 -0.52 0.75
N LEU A 99 8.68 -1.01 -0.43
CA LEU A 99 7.73 -1.49 -1.42
C LEU A 99 6.88 -2.64 -0.87
N THR A 100 7.51 -3.61 -0.21
CA THR A 100 6.81 -4.76 0.38
C THR A 100 5.86 -4.31 1.50
N ALA A 101 6.30 -3.40 2.37
CA ALA A 101 5.48 -2.87 3.46
C ALA A 101 4.27 -2.09 2.94
N ALA A 102 4.47 -1.19 1.98
CA ALA A 102 3.39 -0.42 1.36
C ALA A 102 2.41 -1.31 0.59
N SER A 103 2.92 -2.35 -0.09
CA SER A 103 2.09 -3.34 -0.78
C SER A 103 1.26 -4.17 0.21
N ALA A 104 1.86 -4.63 1.30
CA ALA A 104 1.17 -5.40 2.33
C ALA A 104 0.05 -4.59 2.99
N GLN A 105 0.31 -3.31 3.28
CA GLN A 105 -0.71 -2.39 3.76
C GLN A 105 -1.85 -2.24 2.74
N SER A 106 -1.52 -1.98 1.46
CA SER A 106 -2.51 -1.86 0.37
C SER A 106 -3.39 -3.09 0.23
N VAL A 107 -2.79 -4.28 0.28
CA VAL A 107 -3.53 -5.56 0.24
C VAL A 107 -4.44 -5.70 1.45
N TYR A 108 -3.96 -5.35 2.65
CA TYR A 108 -4.77 -5.38 3.86
C TYR A 108 -5.99 -4.44 3.75
N THR A 109 -5.78 -3.20 3.32
CA THR A 109 -6.85 -2.20 3.15
C THR A 109 -7.88 -2.65 2.12
N VAL A 110 -7.45 -3.20 0.97
CA VAL A 110 -8.35 -3.75 -0.04
C VAL A 110 -9.14 -4.93 0.53
N ILE A 111 -8.51 -5.89 1.18
CA ILE A 111 -9.21 -7.02 1.79
C ILE A 111 -10.24 -6.51 2.80
N ALA A 112 -9.85 -5.62 3.71
CA ALA A 112 -10.73 -5.05 4.73
C ALA A 112 -11.95 -4.34 4.15
N LEU A 113 -11.80 -3.64 3.01
CA LEU A 113 -12.88 -2.95 2.31
C LEU A 113 -13.83 -3.90 1.58
N PHE A 114 -13.34 -4.99 1.00
CA PHE A 114 -14.15 -5.90 0.19
C PHE A 114 -14.69 -7.12 0.96
N LEU A 115 -14.10 -7.49 2.10
CA LEU A 115 -14.51 -8.64 2.90
C LEU A 115 -15.98 -8.56 3.36
N PRO A 116 -16.50 -7.40 3.82
CA PRO A 116 -17.90 -7.30 4.22
C PRO A 116 -18.87 -7.65 3.08
N PHE A 117 -18.57 -7.24 1.85
CA PHE A 117 -19.39 -7.57 0.68
C PHE A 117 -19.36 -9.07 0.36
N ILE A 118 -18.19 -9.71 0.43
CA ILE A 118 -18.06 -11.15 0.17
C ILE A 118 -18.87 -11.96 1.19
N VAL A 119 -18.79 -11.59 2.47
CA VAL A 119 -19.58 -12.23 3.53
C VAL A 119 -21.07 -12.00 3.33
N THR A 120 -21.46 -10.78 2.93
CA THR A 120 -22.87 -10.45 2.64
C THR A 120 -23.42 -11.30 1.50
N ILE A 121 -22.70 -11.40 0.38
CA ILE A 121 -23.12 -12.19 -0.78
C ILE A 121 -23.29 -13.66 -0.40
N ARG A 122 -22.33 -14.25 0.32
CA ARG A 122 -22.39 -15.65 0.78
C ARG A 122 -23.53 -15.93 1.75
N ALA A 123 -23.95 -14.93 2.52
CA ALA A 123 -25.02 -15.08 3.50
C ALA A 123 -26.42 -14.86 2.90
N ILE A 124 -26.52 -14.46 1.63
CA ILE A 124 -27.76 -14.29 0.87
C ILE A 124 -27.94 -15.41 -0.17
N SER A 125 -26.85 -16.03 -0.64
CA SER A 125 -26.83 -17.22 -1.50
C SER A 125 -27.11 -18.51 -0.73
#